data_AF-A0A955JAI1-F1
#
_entry.id   AF-A0A955JAI1-F1
#
_cell.length_a   1.000
_cell.length_b   1.000
_cell.length_c   1.000
_cell.angle_alpha   90.00
_cell.angle_beta   90.00
_cell.angle_gamma   90.00
#
_symmetry.space_group_name_H-M   'P 1'
#
loop_
_entity.id
_entity.type
_entity.pdbx_description
1 polymer ?
#
loop_
_entity_poly.entity_id
_entity_poly.type
_entity_poly.pdbx_seq_one_letter_code
_entity_poly.pdbx_strand_id
1 'polypeptide(L)'
;MTSDLSRRRFLRWAAAAGLVAPTLASLEGASRVLAAPDAEAPSLGDDLLARGLAALAHAHHRGWARGHHGAAVIAAWCFQREHALDERTTAALRKQVEAFIVSRRAEFPTPEPGPGTANPELLLEKLAEHVGELRSGGHDAIYTALALRALRHLPEYATPRILDGLVKLLAGFVRTLPAQPASAYHLEHPLPPYENADAIRRVTLEALLRPWRHVESEGAGVVVHWVTHADALVTLHELGYDEVARLGHAAHQQFINRPVGPDDLAEPEAEPVAWLQPGYWESDAPRTPQKNTWFFGHSFKLPYSLFRLLEGTTDGTLGVRALVRASKLHIPFP
;
A
#
# COMPACT_ATOMS: atom_id res chain seq x y z
N MET A 1 -5.28 7.61 22.71
CA MET A 1 -3.94 7.87 23.31
C MET A 1 -2.79 7.12 22.62
N THR A 2 -3.02 6.31 21.58
CA THR A 2 -2.00 5.51 20.89
C THR A 2 -1.31 6.23 19.71
N SER A 3 -1.91 7.28 19.14
CA SER A 3 -1.39 7.99 17.96
C SER A 3 -0.17 8.89 18.22
N ASP A 4 0.03 9.36 19.45
CA ASP A 4 1.19 10.22 19.80
C ASP A 4 2.47 9.38 19.94
N LEU A 5 2.36 8.11 20.35
CA LEU A 5 3.51 7.21 20.51
C LEU A 5 4.03 6.68 19.16
N SER A 6 3.14 6.40 18.20
CA SER A 6 3.55 6.01 16.83
C SER A 6 4.21 7.19 16.12
N ARG A 7 3.65 8.40 16.23
CA ARG A 7 4.21 9.63 15.64
C ARG A 7 5.58 9.98 16.20
N ARG A 8 5.79 9.88 17.53
CA ARG A 8 7.10 10.13 18.14
C ARG A 8 8.14 9.08 17.79
N ARG A 9 7.75 7.81 17.65
CA ARG A 9 8.63 6.77 17.12
C ARG A 9 9.01 7.13 15.68
N PHE A 10 8.03 7.36 14.83
CA PHE A 10 8.21 7.72 13.42
C PHE A 10 9.10 8.95 13.20
N LEU A 11 8.92 10.02 13.97
CA LEU A 11 9.80 11.19 13.89
C LEU A 11 11.24 10.88 14.32
N ARG A 12 11.45 9.95 15.25
CA ARG A 12 12.80 9.45 15.56
C ARG A 12 13.40 8.62 14.42
N TRP A 13 12.58 7.82 13.73
CA TRP A 13 12.98 7.10 12.53
C TRP A 13 13.35 8.05 11.38
N ALA A 14 12.50 9.03 11.11
CA ALA A 14 12.72 10.02 10.06
C ALA A 14 13.93 10.91 10.36
N ALA A 15 14.16 11.29 11.61
CA ALA A 15 15.37 12.01 12.02
C ALA A 15 16.64 11.16 11.90
N ALA A 16 16.60 9.87 12.28
CA ALA A 16 17.74 8.95 12.13
C ALA A 16 18.08 8.63 10.67
N ALA A 17 17.09 8.70 9.78
CA ALA A 17 17.24 8.50 8.34
C ALA A 17 17.55 9.80 7.57
N GLY A 18 17.76 10.94 8.24
CA GLY A 18 18.02 12.24 7.60
C GLY A 18 16.81 12.86 6.90
N LEU A 19 15.61 12.29 7.06
CA LEU A 19 14.35 12.73 6.44
C LEU A 19 13.68 13.89 7.18
N VAL A 20 14.19 14.27 8.36
CA VAL A 20 13.80 15.48 9.11
C VAL A 20 15.08 16.12 9.65
N ALA A 21 15.38 17.36 9.22
CA ALA A 21 16.51 18.11 9.77
C ALA A 21 16.28 18.42 11.27
N PRO A 22 17.23 18.13 12.16
CA PRO A 22 17.08 18.45 13.57
C PRO A 22 17.38 19.94 13.78
N THR A 23 16.37 20.80 13.76
CA THR A 23 16.53 22.13 14.35
C THR A 23 16.22 22.05 15.84
N LEU A 24 17.28 22.04 16.66
CA LEU A 24 17.22 22.05 18.13
C LEU A 24 16.41 23.21 18.73
N ALA A 25 16.00 24.20 17.94
CA ALA A 25 15.16 25.32 18.35
C ALA A 25 13.64 24.98 18.48
N SER A 26 13.17 23.84 17.98
CA SER A 26 11.72 23.52 17.98
C SER A 26 11.20 22.79 19.22
N LEU A 27 12.05 22.44 20.20
CA LEU A 27 11.61 21.71 21.40
C LEU A 27 11.15 22.61 22.55
N GLU A 28 11.52 23.90 22.56
CA GLU A 28 11.11 24.84 23.63
C GLU A 28 9.90 25.71 23.25
N GLY A 29 9.55 25.81 21.96
CA GLY A 29 8.36 26.53 21.48
C GLY A 29 7.04 25.74 21.55
N ALA A 30 7.10 24.42 21.77
CA ALA A 30 5.94 23.53 21.69
C ALA A 30 4.95 23.64 22.87
N SER A 31 5.25 24.45 23.90
CA SER A 31 4.41 24.57 25.10
C SER A 31 3.48 25.80 25.12
N ARG A 32 3.39 26.59 24.03
CA ARG A 32 2.57 27.83 24.01
C ARG A 32 1.65 28.03 22.81
N VAL A 33 1.29 26.97 22.09
CA VAL A 33 0.15 27.02 21.15
C VAL A 33 -0.97 26.14 21.71
N LEU A 34 -1.64 26.65 22.74
CA LEU A 34 -2.95 26.17 23.15
C LEU A 34 -4.00 27.16 22.65
N ALA A 35 -4.98 26.62 21.92
CA ALA A 35 -6.23 27.22 21.47
C ALA A 35 -6.18 28.25 20.32
N ALA A 36 -6.23 27.72 19.09
CA ALA A 36 -6.99 28.31 17.98
C ALA A 36 -7.90 27.22 17.40
N PRO A 37 -9.15 27.52 16.98
CA PRO A 37 -10.08 26.54 16.45
C PRO A 37 -9.55 25.97 15.12
N ASP A 38 -9.78 24.66 14.94
CA ASP A 38 -9.30 23.81 13.85
C ASP A 38 -9.54 24.44 12.46
N ALA A 39 -8.49 25.01 11.87
CA ALA A 39 -8.41 25.06 10.42
C ALA A 39 -8.08 23.63 9.96
N GLU A 40 -9.04 22.94 9.34
CA GLU A 40 -8.81 21.62 8.75
C GLU A 40 -7.54 21.68 7.89
N ALA A 41 -6.53 20.92 8.29
CA ALA A 41 -5.36 20.74 7.45
C ALA A 41 -5.82 20.28 6.06
N PRO A 42 -5.26 20.84 4.97
CA PRO A 42 -5.66 20.45 3.62
C PRO A 42 -5.51 18.93 3.48
N SER A 43 -6.62 18.26 3.19
CA SER A 43 -6.72 16.80 3.09
C SER A 43 -7.01 16.39 1.65
N LEU A 44 -6.72 15.15 1.28
CA LEU A 44 -7.32 14.57 0.07
C LEU A 44 -8.82 14.38 0.34
N GLY A 45 -9.65 14.95 -0.52
CA GLY A 45 -11.10 14.95 -0.34
C GLY A 45 -11.68 13.54 -0.44
N ASP A 46 -12.77 13.30 0.29
CA ASP A 46 -13.52 12.04 0.24
C ASP A 46 -14.05 11.73 -1.18
N ASP A 47 -14.16 12.74 -2.05
CA ASP A 47 -14.48 12.57 -3.46
C ASP A 47 -13.42 11.73 -4.21
N LEU A 48 -12.13 11.86 -3.86
CA LEU A 48 -11.06 11.05 -4.43
C LEU A 48 -11.15 9.61 -3.94
N LEU A 49 -11.43 9.39 -2.65
CA LEU A 49 -11.64 8.05 -2.11
C LEU A 49 -12.83 7.36 -2.79
N ALA A 50 -13.95 8.07 -2.93
CA ALA A 50 -15.14 7.57 -3.62
C ALA A 50 -14.85 7.23 -5.09
N ARG A 51 -14.09 8.07 -5.81
CA ARG A 51 -13.63 7.79 -7.19
C ARG A 51 -12.74 6.55 -7.25
N GLY A 52 -11.81 6.40 -6.31
CA GLY A 52 -10.94 5.22 -6.22
C GLY A 52 -11.72 3.93 -6.00
N LEU A 53 -12.69 3.94 -5.07
CA LEU A 53 -13.59 2.83 -4.80
C LEU A 53 -14.47 2.49 -6.01
N ALA A 54 -15.08 3.49 -6.66
CA ALA A 54 -15.89 3.29 -7.85
C ALA A 54 -15.08 2.73 -9.03
N ALA A 55 -13.85 3.23 -9.24
CA ALA A 55 -12.94 2.71 -10.26
C ALA A 55 -12.53 1.25 -9.97
N LEU A 56 -12.27 0.91 -8.72
CA LEU A 56 -11.95 -0.46 -8.31
C LEU A 56 -13.13 -1.39 -8.58
N ALA A 57 -14.35 -1.02 -8.17
CA ALA A 57 -15.56 -1.78 -8.44
C ALA A 57 -15.83 -1.92 -9.96
N HIS A 58 -15.50 -0.91 -10.76
CA HIS A 58 -15.68 -0.92 -12.22
C HIS A 58 -14.63 -1.75 -12.98
N ALA A 59 -13.50 -2.07 -12.36
CA ALA A 59 -12.37 -2.73 -13.02
C ALA A 59 -12.71 -4.09 -13.63
N HIS A 60 -13.71 -4.81 -13.09
CA HIS A 60 -14.12 -6.12 -13.59
C HIS A 60 -14.51 -6.13 -15.08
N HIS A 61 -14.99 -5.01 -15.63
CA HIS A 61 -15.32 -4.89 -17.06
C HIS A 61 -14.11 -4.97 -17.99
N ARG A 62 -12.90 -4.70 -17.47
CA ARG A 62 -11.67 -4.59 -18.26
C ARG A 62 -10.57 -5.54 -17.77
N GLY A 63 -10.90 -6.42 -16.83
CA GLY A 63 -9.99 -7.38 -16.22
C GLY A 63 -9.32 -6.86 -14.96
N TRP A 64 -8.84 -7.81 -14.15
CA TRP A 64 -8.35 -7.54 -12.79
C TRP A 64 -7.21 -6.52 -12.73
N ALA A 65 -6.34 -6.49 -13.75
CA ALA A 65 -5.20 -5.56 -13.79
C ALA A 65 -5.63 -4.09 -13.78
N ARG A 66 -6.88 -3.76 -14.16
CA ARG A 66 -7.39 -2.39 -14.07
C ARG A 66 -7.75 -1.97 -12.64
N GLY A 67 -7.90 -2.91 -11.72
CA GLY A 67 -8.10 -2.63 -10.30
C GLY A 67 -6.92 -1.86 -9.68
N HIS A 68 -5.73 -1.95 -10.29
CA HIS A 68 -4.54 -1.18 -9.91
C HIS A 68 -4.83 0.30 -9.75
N HIS A 69 -5.66 0.88 -10.63
CA HIS A 69 -5.88 2.31 -10.69
C HIS A 69 -6.80 2.81 -9.58
N GLY A 70 -7.90 2.10 -9.30
CA GLY A 70 -8.75 2.39 -8.15
C GLY A 70 -7.99 2.20 -6.83
N ALA A 71 -7.28 1.08 -6.69
CA ALA A 71 -6.44 0.79 -5.53
C ALA A 71 -5.37 1.86 -5.27
N ALA A 72 -4.77 2.41 -6.32
CA ALA A 72 -3.77 3.47 -6.20
C ALA A 72 -4.32 4.78 -5.62
N VAL A 73 -5.53 5.17 -6.04
CA VAL A 73 -6.19 6.37 -5.52
C VAL A 73 -6.59 6.17 -4.06
N ILE A 74 -7.11 4.99 -3.70
CA ILE A 74 -7.44 4.66 -2.30
C ILE A 74 -6.16 4.70 -1.44
N ALA A 75 -5.07 4.08 -1.90
CA ALA A 75 -3.80 4.07 -1.17
C ALA A 75 -3.22 5.47 -0.97
N ALA A 76 -3.28 6.34 -1.99
CA ALA A 76 -2.85 7.74 -1.86
C ALA A 76 -3.67 8.51 -0.82
N TRP A 77 -4.99 8.32 -0.83
CA TRP A 77 -5.90 8.91 0.16
C TRP A 77 -5.56 8.43 1.59
N CYS A 78 -5.37 7.12 1.78
CA CYS A 78 -4.98 6.56 3.08
C CYS A 78 -3.60 7.08 3.53
N PHE A 79 -2.62 7.14 2.62
CA PHE A 79 -1.28 7.65 2.91
C PHE A 79 -1.29 9.09 3.44
N GLN A 80 -2.04 9.99 2.78
CA GLN A 80 -2.14 11.37 3.23
C GLN A 80 -2.75 11.47 4.64
N ARG A 81 -3.85 10.74 4.87
CA ARG A 81 -4.61 10.79 6.11
C ARG A 81 -3.86 10.18 7.30
N GLU A 82 -3.11 9.11 7.09
CA GLU A 82 -2.44 8.37 8.16
C GLU A 82 -1.08 8.95 8.55
N HIS A 83 -0.38 9.63 7.63
CA HIS A 83 0.97 10.16 7.90
C HIS A 83 1.02 11.68 8.09
N ALA A 84 -0.13 12.35 8.21
CA ALA A 84 -0.26 13.77 8.52
C ALA A 84 0.70 14.65 7.68
N LEU A 85 0.69 14.44 6.36
CA LEU A 85 1.51 15.16 5.41
C LEU A 85 1.26 16.68 5.53
N ASP A 86 2.31 17.49 5.39
CA ASP A 86 2.15 18.94 5.40
C ASP A 86 1.34 19.43 4.19
N GLU A 87 0.93 20.70 4.22
CA GLU A 87 0.09 21.29 3.17
C GLU A 87 0.73 21.21 1.79
N ARG A 88 2.03 21.49 1.69
CA ARG A 88 2.76 21.48 0.42
C ARG A 88 2.83 20.06 -0.16
N THR A 89 3.13 19.08 0.69
CA THR A 89 3.20 17.66 0.32
C THR A 89 1.82 17.14 -0.08
N THR A 90 0.77 17.51 0.66
CA THR A 90 -0.61 17.12 0.33
C THR A 90 -1.06 17.73 -0.99
N ALA A 91 -0.75 19.00 -1.25
CA ALA A 91 -1.06 19.65 -2.53
C ALA A 91 -0.31 18.99 -3.70
N ALA A 92 0.97 18.65 -3.52
CA ALA A 92 1.76 17.96 -4.52
C ALA A 92 1.24 16.54 -4.81
N LEU A 93 0.93 15.76 -3.77
CA LEU A 93 0.31 14.44 -3.90
C LEU A 93 -1.05 14.52 -4.61
N ARG A 94 -1.89 15.49 -4.24
CA ARG A 94 -3.19 15.73 -4.89
C ARG A 94 -3.02 15.96 -6.39
N LYS A 95 -2.10 16.83 -6.79
CA LYS A 95 -1.78 17.10 -8.20
C LYS A 95 -1.42 15.81 -8.95
N GLN A 96 -0.63 14.93 -8.34
CA GLN A 96 -0.25 13.64 -8.93
C GLN A 96 -1.45 12.69 -9.08
N VAL A 97 -2.28 12.57 -8.06
CA VAL A 97 -3.49 11.71 -8.08
C VAL A 97 -4.49 12.21 -9.13
N GLU A 98 -4.73 13.52 -9.20
CA GLU A 98 -5.64 14.11 -10.17
C GLU A 98 -5.12 13.93 -11.61
N ALA A 99 -3.83 14.16 -11.85
CA ALA A 99 -3.21 13.87 -13.15
C ALA A 99 -3.29 12.38 -13.54
N PHE A 100 -3.13 11.49 -12.56
CA PHE A 100 -3.28 10.04 -12.73
C PHE A 100 -4.71 9.65 -13.13
N ILE A 101 -5.73 10.25 -12.52
CA ILE A 101 -7.14 10.06 -12.84
C ILE A 101 -7.47 10.64 -14.23
N VAL A 102 -7.04 11.87 -14.52
CA VAL A 102 -7.32 12.56 -15.79
C VAL A 102 -6.77 11.78 -16.98
N SER A 103 -5.54 11.27 -16.87
CA SER A 103 -4.92 10.45 -17.92
C SER A 103 -5.61 9.09 -18.16
N ARG A 104 -6.56 8.71 -17.30
CA ARG A 104 -7.31 7.44 -17.35
C ARG A 104 -8.81 7.63 -17.15
N ARG A 105 -9.36 8.80 -17.52
CA ARG A 105 -10.74 9.22 -17.19
C ARG A 105 -11.81 8.15 -17.43
N ALA A 106 -11.68 7.35 -18.49
CA ALA A 106 -12.64 6.30 -18.84
C ALA A 106 -12.68 5.12 -17.83
N GLU A 107 -11.70 5.02 -16.94
CA GLU A 107 -11.62 3.98 -15.90
C GLU A 107 -12.14 4.46 -14.53
N PHE A 108 -12.44 5.77 -14.40
CA PHE A 108 -12.94 6.40 -13.19
C PHE A 108 -14.39 6.89 -13.41
N PRO A 109 -15.40 6.01 -13.29
CA PRO A 109 -16.78 6.43 -13.39
C PRO A 109 -17.13 7.41 -12.26
N THR A 110 -18.15 8.23 -12.48
CA THR A 110 -18.68 9.10 -11.43
C THR A 110 -19.18 8.23 -10.27
N PRO A 111 -18.68 8.45 -9.05
CA PRO A 111 -19.16 7.71 -7.89
C PRO A 111 -20.57 8.19 -7.54
N GLU A 112 -21.46 7.24 -7.25
CA GLU A 112 -22.86 7.50 -6.86
C GLU A 112 -23.07 6.97 -5.45
N PRO A 113 -23.23 7.85 -4.43
CA PRO A 113 -23.59 7.39 -3.10
C PRO A 113 -25.01 6.83 -3.10
N GLY A 114 -25.30 5.96 -2.14
CA GLY A 114 -26.63 5.40 -1.95
C GLY A 114 -26.94 5.22 -0.47
N PRO A 115 -27.95 4.41 -0.12
CA PRO A 115 -28.34 4.22 1.27
C PRO A 115 -27.34 3.38 2.08
N GLY A 116 -26.22 2.93 1.49
CA GLY A 116 -25.19 2.14 2.20
C GLY A 116 -25.67 0.78 2.73
N THR A 117 -26.67 0.17 2.09
CA THR A 117 -27.37 -1.01 2.63
C THR A 117 -26.72 -2.36 2.28
N ALA A 118 -25.71 -2.40 1.41
CA ALA A 118 -25.04 -3.65 1.07
C ALA A 118 -24.03 -4.02 2.15
N ASN A 119 -23.91 -5.31 2.47
CA ASN A 119 -22.96 -5.80 3.46
C ASN A 119 -21.55 -5.93 2.86
N PRO A 120 -20.54 -5.14 3.31
CA PRO A 120 -19.17 -5.27 2.83
C PRO A 120 -18.51 -6.61 3.17
N GLU A 121 -19.00 -7.35 4.18
CA GLU A 121 -18.45 -8.64 4.58
C GLU A 121 -18.61 -9.72 3.50
N LEU A 122 -19.51 -9.54 2.53
CA LEU A 122 -19.60 -10.40 1.35
C LEU A 122 -18.26 -10.50 0.59
N LEU A 123 -17.43 -9.45 0.65
CA LEU A 123 -16.10 -9.47 0.04
C LEU A 123 -15.16 -10.46 0.75
N LEU A 124 -15.31 -10.62 2.06
CA LEU A 124 -14.51 -11.54 2.87
C LEU A 124 -14.87 -12.98 2.58
N GLU A 125 -16.17 -13.27 2.46
CA GLU A 125 -16.65 -14.59 2.03
C GLU A 125 -16.04 -14.98 0.69
N LYS A 126 -16.06 -14.06 -0.29
CA LYS A 126 -15.50 -14.31 -1.63
C LYS A 126 -13.98 -14.44 -1.61
N LEU A 127 -13.29 -13.59 -0.85
CA LEU A 127 -11.84 -13.66 -0.71
C LEU A 127 -11.40 -14.99 -0.08
N ALA A 128 -12.10 -15.46 0.97
CA ALA A 128 -11.78 -16.69 1.68
C ALA A 128 -11.78 -17.94 0.78
N GLU A 129 -12.52 -17.93 -0.33
CA GLU A 129 -12.56 -19.02 -1.31
C GLU A 129 -11.21 -19.27 -2.00
N HIS A 130 -10.32 -18.27 -2.09
CA HIS A 130 -9.08 -18.39 -2.89
C HIS A 130 -7.83 -17.69 -2.34
N VAL A 131 -7.93 -16.89 -1.27
CA VAL A 131 -6.79 -16.13 -0.72
C VAL A 131 -5.64 -17.02 -0.23
N GLY A 132 -5.90 -18.30 0.07
CA GLY A 132 -4.89 -19.27 0.46
C GLY A 132 -3.91 -19.68 -0.65
N GLU A 133 -4.20 -19.33 -1.90
CA GLU A 133 -3.32 -19.59 -3.03
C GLU A 133 -2.83 -18.27 -3.63
N LEU A 134 -1.52 -18.15 -3.88
CA LEU A 134 -0.98 -16.95 -4.50
C LEU A 134 -1.48 -16.82 -5.95
N ARG A 135 -2.45 -15.92 -6.16
CA ARG A 135 -3.06 -15.66 -7.47
C ARG A 135 -2.79 -14.23 -7.90
N SER A 136 -2.37 -14.07 -9.16
CA SER A 136 -2.08 -12.78 -9.77
C SER A 136 -1.20 -11.85 -8.92
N GLY A 137 -0.34 -12.34 -8.03
CA GLY A 137 0.48 -11.49 -7.14
C GLY A 137 -0.25 -10.95 -5.89
N GLY A 138 -1.33 -11.59 -5.44
CA GLY A 138 -2.07 -11.23 -4.21
C GLY A 138 -3.03 -10.05 -4.37
N HIS A 139 -3.42 -9.76 -5.61
CA HIS A 139 -4.30 -8.62 -5.92
C HIS A 139 -5.70 -8.75 -5.34
N ASP A 140 -6.19 -9.96 -5.16
CA ASP A 140 -7.43 -10.25 -4.45
C ASP A 140 -7.41 -9.70 -3.02
N ALA A 141 -6.38 -10.04 -2.24
CA ALA A 141 -6.21 -9.52 -0.88
C ALA A 141 -6.00 -8.00 -0.88
N ILE A 142 -5.11 -7.49 -1.76
CA ILE A 142 -4.78 -6.06 -1.85
C ILE A 142 -6.03 -5.23 -2.14
N TYR A 143 -6.81 -5.61 -3.15
CA TYR A 143 -8.00 -4.86 -3.54
C TYR A 143 -9.10 -4.95 -2.49
N THR A 144 -9.30 -6.13 -1.90
CA THR A 144 -10.29 -6.32 -0.84
C THR A 144 -9.97 -5.47 0.39
N ALA A 145 -8.73 -5.51 0.87
CA ALA A 145 -8.30 -4.73 2.04
C ALA A 145 -8.51 -3.22 1.82
N LEU A 146 -8.09 -2.68 0.67
CA LEU A 146 -8.30 -1.27 0.34
C LEU A 146 -9.78 -0.91 0.19
N ALA A 147 -10.58 -1.76 -0.46
CA ALA A 147 -12.02 -1.54 -0.60
C ALA A 147 -12.73 -1.53 0.77
N LEU A 148 -12.41 -2.46 1.67
CA LEU A 148 -12.99 -2.51 3.01
C LEU A 148 -12.65 -1.26 3.83
N ARG A 149 -11.41 -0.77 3.74
CA ARG A 149 -11.04 0.52 4.37
C ARG A 149 -11.86 1.68 3.80
N ALA A 150 -11.98 1.76 2.48
CA ALA A 150 -12.75 2.80 1.82
C ALA A 150 -14.23 2.75 2.22
N LEU A 151 -14.84 1.56 2.23
CA LEU A 151 -16.24 1.35 2.62
C LEU A 151 -16.50 1.61 4.11
N ARG A 152 -15.51 1.38 4.98
CA ARG A 152 -15.61 1.72 6.41
C ARG A 152 -15.61 3.24 6.62
N HIS A 153 -14.86 3.98 5.81
CA HIS A 153 -14.85 5.45 5.86
C HIS A 153 -16.06 6.06 5.16
N LEU A 154 -16.51 5.46 4.06
CA LEU A 154 -17.62 5.91 3.22
C LEU A 154 -18.76 4.87 3.18
N PRO A 155 -19.48 4.65 4.30
CA PRO A 155 -20.51 3.61 4.39
C PRO A 155 -21.66 3.82 3.38
N GLU A 156 -21.97 5.06 3.00
CA GLU A 156 -22.98 5.38 1.98
C GLU A 156 -22.64 4.84 0.58
N TYR A 157 -21.37 4.49 0.33
CA TYR A 157 -20.92 3.84 -0.90
C TYR A 157 -20.96 2.31 -0.84
N ALA A 158 -21.37 1.72 0.29
CA ALA A 158 -21.72 0.31 0.38
C ALA A 158 -23.06 0.04 -0.32
N THR A 159 -23.11 0.29 -1.63
CA THR A 159 -24.28 0.10 -2.48
C THR A 159 -24.22 -1.27 -3.16
N PRO A 160 -25.36 -1.85 -3.55
CA PRO A 160 -25.38 -3.10 -4.32
C PRO A 160 -24.50 -3.03 -5.57
N ARG A 161 -24.45 -1.88 -6.25
CA ARG A 161 -23.64 -1.67 -7.46
C ARG A 161 -22.13 -1.75 -7.19
N ILE A 162 -21.65 -1.10 -6.13
CA ILE A 162 -20.23 -1.15 -5.75
C ILE A 162 -19.85 -2.57 -5.32
N LEU A 163 -20.66 -3.19 -4.46
CA LEU A 163 -20.36 -4.52 -3.94
C LEU A 163 -20.41 -5.59 -5.04
N ASP A 164 -21.41 -5.56 -5.92
CA ASP A 164 -21.49 -6.46 -7.07
C ASP A 164 -20.27 -6.31 -7.99
N GLY A 165 -19.82 -5.09 -8.26
CA GLY A 165 -18.61 -4.83 -9.06
C GLY A 165 -17.34 -5.41 -8.43
N LEU A 166 -17.18 -5.24 -7.11
CA LEU A 166 -16.05 -5.80 -6.36
C LEU A 166 -16.11 -7.34 -6.29
N VAL A 167 -17.28 -7.94 -6.08
CA VAL A 167 -17.45 -9.40 -6.10
C VAL A 167 -17.12 -9.97 -7.48
N LYS A 168 -17.58 -9.32 -8.56
CA LYS A 168 -17.23 -9.71 -9.93
C LYS A 168 -15.73 -9.57 -10.20
N LEU A 169 -15.09 -8.54 -9.66
CA LEU A 169 -13.63 -8.39 -9.73
C LEU A 169 -12.92 -9.55 -9.04
N LEU A 170 -13.35 -9.93 -7.82
CA LEU A 170 -12.78 -11.05 -7.08
C LEU A 170 -12.93 -12.39 -7.80
N ALA A 171 -14.11 -12.65 -8.35
CA ALA A 171 -14.37 -13.82 -9.18
C ALA A 171 -13.44 -13.90 -10.41
N GLY A 172 -12.92 -12.76 -10.88
CA GLY A 172 -11.92 -12.70 -11.95
C GLY A 172 -10.58 -13.34 -11.59
N PHE A 173 -10.18 -13.37 -10.30
CA PHE A 173 -8.92 -13.97 -9.85
C PHE A 173 -8.97 -15.49 -9.78
N VAL A 174 -10.15 -16.07 -9.54
CA VAL A 174 -10.32 -17.55 -9.56
C VAL A 174 -9.94 -18.14 -10.92
N ARG A 175 -10.09 -17.35 -11.99
CA ARG A 175 -9.74 -17.75 -13.37
C ARG A 175 -8.24 -17.66 -13.67
N THR A 176 -7.44 -17.02 -12.82
CA THR A 176 -5.99 -17.00 -13.01
C THR A 176 -5.38 -18.24 -12.40
N LEU A 177 -4.29 -18.75 -12.98
CA LEU A 177 -3.63 -19.93 -12.42
C LEU A 177 -3.00 -19.56 -11.09
N PRO A 178 -3.14 -20.40 -10.04
CA PRO A 178 -2.37 -20.22 -8.83
C PRO A 178 -0.88 -20.32 -9.17
N ALA A 179 -0.04 -19.60 -8.43
CA ALA A 179 1.39 -19.75 -8.54
C ALA A 179 1.77 -21.21 -8.27
N GLN A 180 2.80 -21.68 -8.99
CA GLN A 180 3.30 -23.05 -8.84
C GLN A 180 3.61 -23.36 -7.37
N PRO A 181 3.40 -24.61 -6.90
CA PRO A 181 3.64 -25.01 -5.52
C PRO A 181 5.05 -24.65 -5.05
N ALA A 182 5.24 -24.67 -3.72
CA ALA A 182 6.52 -24.37 -3.07
C ALA A 182 7.70 -24.98 -3.84
N SER A 183 8.62 -24.13 -4.30
CA SER A 183 9.85 -24.57 -4.97
C SER A 183 10.72 -25.37 -3.99
N ALA A 184 11.68 -26.16 -4.50
CA ALA A 184 12.67 -26.84 -3.66
C ALA A 184 13.34 -25.85 -2.68
N TYR A 185 13.66 -24.64 -3.16
CA TYR A 185 14.17 -23.56 -2.33
C TYR A 185 13.25 -23.20 -1.15
N HIS A 186 11.94 -23.13 -1.38
CA HIS A 186 10.97 -22.81 -0.33
C HIS A 186 10.95 -23.88 0.77
N LEU A 187 11.08 -25.16 0.39
CA LEU A 187 11.13 -26.27 1.33
C LEU A 187 12.44 -26.31 2.13
N GLU A 188 13.56 -25.95 1.50
CA GLU A 188 14.89 -25.90 2.12
C GLU A 188 15.10 -24.67 3.01
N HIS A 189 14.39 -23.57 2.72
CA HIS A 189 14.53 -22.29 3.41
C HIS A 189 13.16 -21.81 3.93
N PRO A 190 12.52 -22.54 4.86
CA PRO A 190 11.21 -22.17 5.36
C PRO A 190 11.27 -20.82 6.09
N LEU A 191 10.29 -19.97 5.83
CA LEU A 191 10.12 -18.74 6.59
C LEU A 191 9.44 -19.02 7.93
N PRO A 192 9.70 -18.20 8.98
CA PRO A 192 8.94 -18.29 10.22
C PRO A 192 7.43 -18.16 9.96
N PRO A 193 6.58 -18.91 10.68
CA PRO A 193 5.13 -18.80 10.55
C PRO A 193 4.64 -17.40 10.94
N TYR A 194 3.52 -16.99 10.35
CA TYR A 194 2.85 -15.75 10.71
C TYR A 194 1.91 -15.99 11.89
N GLU A 195 2.36 -15.63 13.09
CA GLU A 195 1.53 -15.74 14.29
C GLU A 195 0.52 -14.59 14.40
N ASN A 196 0.87 -13.42 13.88
CA ASN A 196 0.09 -12.19 13.96
C ASN A 196 0.59 -11.15 12.94
N ALA A 197 -0.04 -9.98 12.92
CA ALA A 197 0.33 -8.87 12.05
C ALA A 197 1.79 -8.41 12.20
N ASP A 198 2.37 -8.47 13.41
CA ASP A 198 3.78 -8.07 13.63
C ASP A 198 4.77 -9.07 13.03
N ALA A 199 4.44 -10.36 13.08
CA ALA A 199 5.20 -11.39 12.38
C ALA A 199 5.19 -11.17 10.86
N ILE A 200 4.04 -10.82 10.28
CA ILE A 200 3.93 -10.47 8.85
C ILE A 200 4.85 -9.29 8.52
N ARG A 201 4.76 -8.19 9.30
CA ARG A 201 5.59 -6.99 9.10
C ARG A 201 7.08 -7.34 9.13
N ARG A 202 7.52 -8.00 10.20
CA ARG A 202 8.94 -8.33 10.41
C ARG A 202 9.48 -9.19 9.27
N VAL A 203 8.81 -10.30 8.96
CA VAL A 203 9.27 -11.23 7.92
C VAL A 203 9.26 -10.57 6.53
N THR A 204 8.29 -9.71 6.24
CA THR A 204 8.27 -8.94 4.98
C THR A 204 9.43 -7.95 4.91
N LEU A 205 9.70 -7.18 5.98
CA LEU A 205 10.82 -6.23 5.99
C LEU A 205 12.17 -6.95 5.89
N GLU A 206 12.34 -8.08 6.59
CA GLU A 206 13.51 -8.96 6.45
C GLU A 206 13.64 -9.49 5.02
N ALA A 207 12.52 -9.84 4.39
CA ALA A 207 12.51 -10.28 3.00
C ALA A 207 12.95 -9.20 2.03
N LEU A 208 12.64 -7.93 2.28
CA LEU A 208 13.10 -6.81 1.44
C LEU A 208 14.62 -6.66 1.48
N LEU A 209 15.27 -7.01 2.60
CA LEU A 209 16.73 -6.95 2.73
C LEU A 209 17.46 -8.02 1.91
N ARG A 210 16.75 -9.03 1.44
CA ARG A 210 17.34 -10.10 0.63
C ARG A 210 17.68 -9.60 -0.79
N PRO A 211 18.71 -10.18 -1.44
CA PRO A 211 19.02 -9.89 -2.84
C PRO A 211 17.82 -10.25 -3.73
N TRP A 212 17.34 -9.30 -4.53
CA TRP A 212 16.16 -9.50 -5.38
C TRP A 212 16.45 -9.25 -6.86
N ARG A 213 17.72 -9.17 -7.27
CA ARG A 213 18.13 -8.93 -8.67
C ARG A 213 17.48 -9.90 -9.66
N HIS A 214 17.31 -11.17 -9.26
CA HIS A 214 16.60 -12.17 -10.05
C HIS A 214 15.11 -11.82 -10.18
N VAL A 215 14.48 -11.35 -9.11
CA VAL A 215 13.06 -10.92 -9.08
C VAL A 215 12.86 -9.60 -9.84
N GLU A 216 13.83 -8.68 -9.80
CA GLU A 216 13.79 -7.43 -10.58
C GLU A 216 13.76 -7.70 -12.09
N SER A 217 14.32 -8.82 -12.55
CA SER A 217 14.21 -9.24 -13.97
C SER A 217 12.78 -9.58 -14.39
N GLU A 218 11.91 -9.94 -13.44
CA GLU A 218 10.45 -10.10 -13.64
C GLU A 218 9.70 -8.76 -13.55
N GLY A 219 10.38 -7.69 -13.11
CA GLY A 219 9.88 -6.33 -12.97
C GLY A 219 9.74 -5.90 -11.52
N ALA A 220 10.16 -4.66 -11.20
CA ALA A 220 10.11 -4.08 -9.85
C ALA A 220 8.72 -4.14 -9.18
N GLY A 221 7.64 -4.23 -9.97
CA GLY A 221 6.27 -4.37 -9.47
C GLY A 221 6.04 -5.63 -8.64
N VAL A 222 6.80 -6.70 -8.89
CA VAL A 222 6.71 -7.94 -8.12
C VAL A 222 7.08 -7.70 -6.66
N VAL A 223 8.16 -6.97 -6.41
CA VAL A 223 8.61 -6.65 -5.05
C VAL A 223 7.65 -5.65 -4.38
N VAL A 224 7.08 -4.70 -5.13
CA VAL A 224 6.00 -3.84 -4.60
C VAL A 224 4.81 -4.69 -4.14
N HIS A 225 4.52 -5.80 -4.82
CA HIS A 225 3.46 -6.72 -4.43
C HIS A 225 3.77 -7.53 -3.18
N TRP A 226 5.04 -7.76 -2.83
CA TRP A 226 5.40 -8.29 -1.51
C TRP A 226 4.93 -7.35 -0.40
N VAL A 227 5.27 -6.08 -0.52
CA VAL A 227 4.91 -5.05 0.48
C VAL A 227 3.40 -4.84 0.56
N THR A 228 2.75 -4.67 -0.59
CA THR A 228 1.30 -4.38 -0.63
C THR A 228 0.45 -5.58 -0.23
N HIS A 229 0.87 -6.81 -0.55
CA HIS A 229 0.16 -8.01 -0.10
C HIS A 229 0.32 -8.21 1.41
N ALA A 230 1.51 -8.00 1.98
CA ALA A 230 1.71 -7.99 3.43
C ALA A 230 0.82 -6.98 4.14
N ASP A 231 0.78 -5.73 3.67
CA ASP A 231 -0.08 -4.67 4.22
C ASP A 231 -1.57 -5.01 4.10
N ALA A 232 -1.98 -5.71 3.05
CA ALA A 232 -3.35 -6.19 2.91
C ALA A 232 -3.72 -7.19 4.02
N LEU A 233 -2.86 -8.18 4.28
CA LEU A 233 -3.10 -9.17 5.35
C LEU A 233 -3.07 -8.53 6.74
N VAL A 234 -2.14 -7.58 6.96
CA VAL A 234 -2.09 -6.77 8.18
C VAL A 234 -3.37 -5.94 8.34
N THR A 235 -3.87 -5.33 7.26
CA THR A 235 -5.12 -4.58 7.26
C THR A 235 -6.31 -5.48 7.62
N LEU A 236 -6.38 -6.70 7.09
CA LEU A 236 -7.44 -7.64 7.46
C LEU A 236 -7.40 -8.00 8.96
N HIS A 237 -6.22 -8.23 9.54
CA HIS A 237 -6.06 -8.39 10.99
C HIS A 237 -6.55 -7.15 11.76
N GLU A 238 -6.13 -5.94 11.37
CA GLU A 238 -6.53 -4.70 12.04
C GLU A 238 -8.04 -4.39 11.95
N LEU A 239 -8.70 -4.87 10.89
CA LEU A 239 -10.15 -4.78 10.73
C LEU A 239 -10.90 -5.86 11.53
N GLY A 240 -10.21 -6.80 12.17
CA GLY A 240 -10.80 -7.89 12.95
C GLY A 240 -11.12 -9.15 12.14
N TYR A 241 -10.59 -9.27 10.92
CA TYR A 241 -10.82 -10.41 10.02
C TYR A 241 -9.67 -11.41 10.06
N ASP A 242 -9.28 -11.82 11.28
CA ASP A 242 -8.10 -12.66 11.53
C ASP A 242 -8.15 -14.02 10.82
N GLU A 243 -9.33 -14.61 10.66
CA GLU A 243 -9.48 -15.91 9.99
C GLU A 243 -9.15 -15.82 8.50
N VAL A 244 -9.72 -14.83 7.81
CA VAL A 244 -9.45 -14.60 6.38
C VAL A 244 -8.00 -14.18 6.16
N ALA A 245 -7.45 -13.35 7.04
CA ALA A 245 -6.03 -12.98 6.99
C ALA A 245 -5.12 -14.21 7.10
N ARG A 246 -5.39 -15.13 8.05
CA ARG A 246 -4.64 -16.38 8.23
C ARG A 246 -4.67 -17.28 7.00
N LEU A 247 -5.80 -17.36 6.30
CA LEU A 247 -5.87 -18.12 5.04
C LEU A 247 -4.82 -17.61 4.04
N GLY A 248 -4.60 -16.30 3.94
CA GLY A 248 -3.63 -15.70 3.02
C GLY A 248 -2.15 -15.80 3.40
N HIS A 249 -1.82 -16.26 4.61
CA HIS A 249 -0.44 -16.28 5.11
C HIS A 249 0.49 -17.12 4.24
N ALA A 250 0.06 -18.33 3.87
CA ALA A 250 0.86 -19.25 3.06
C ALA A 250 1.13 -18.67 1.66
N ALA A 251 0.12 -18.05 1.04
CA ALA A 251 0.24 -17.39 -0.26
C ALA A 251 1.27 -16.25 -0.22
N HIS A 252 1.25 -15.43 0.84
CA HIS A 252 2.24 -14.37 1.00
C HIS A 252 3.65 -14.92 1.24
N GLN A 253 3.82 -15.91 2.14
CA GLN A 253 5.11 -16.56 2.39
C GLN A 253 5.68 -17.20 1.12
N GLN A 254 4.86 -17.89 0.34
CA GLN A 254 5.24 -18.41 -0.98
C GLN A 254 5.70 -17.28 -1.91
N PHE A 255 5.07 -16.11 -1.84
CA PHE A 255 5.39 -15.01 -2.72
C PHE A 255 6.76 -14.41 -2.44
N ILE A 256 7.07 -14.17 -1.16
CA ILE A 256 8.32 -13.52 -0.73
C ILE A 256 9.49 -14.50 -0.60
N ASN A 257 9.22 -15.79 -0.45
CA ASN A 257 10.26 -16.81 -0.30
C ASN A 257 10.77 -17.31 -1.65
N ARG A 258 11.41 -16.41 -2.39
CA ARG A 258 11.98 -16.69 -3.72
C ARG A 258 13.47 -17.01 -3.64
N PRO A 259 13.99 -17.86 -4.55
CA PRO A 259 15.42 -18.07 -4.67
C PRO A 259 16.14 -16.75 -4.90
N VAL A 260 17.18 -16.52 -4.12
CA VAL A 260 18.08 -15.38 -4.29
C VAL A 260 19.29 -15.84 -5.09
N GLY A 261 19.61 -15.11 -6.16
CA GLY A 261 20.82 -15.38 -6.94
C GLY A 261 22.07 -15.07 -6.11
N PRO A 262 23.23 -15.70 -6.43
CA PRO A 262 24.50 -15.45 -5.73
C PRO A 262 25.00 -14.01 -5.89
N ASP A 263 24.49 -13.28 -6.88
CA ASP A 263 24.85 -11.89 -7.16
C ASP A 263 23.85 -10.93 -6.49
N ASP A 264 24.29 -10.34 -5.36
CA ASP A 264 24.03 -8.96 -4.86
C ASP A 264 24.05 -8.95 -3.31
N LEU A 265 25.23 -9.18 -2.72
CA LEU A 265 25.42 -9.21 -1.25
C LEU A 265 25.62 -7.81 -0.62
N ALA A 266 25.72 -6.75 -1.42
CA ALA A 266 25.94 -5.41 -0.90
C ALA A 266 24.60 -4.72 -0.63
N GLU A 267 24.39 -4.30 0.62
CA GLU A 267 23.39 -3.28 0.90
C GLU A 267 23.78 -2.02 0.13
N PRO A 268 22.86 -1.40 -0.62
CA PRO A 268 23.18 -0.18 -1.33
C PRO A 268 23.48 0.94 -0.32
N GLU A 269 24.56 1.67 -0.56
CA GLU A 269 24.69 3.03 -0.07
C GLU A 269 23.74 3.90 -0.87
N ALA A 270 22.49 4.04 -0.40
CA ALA A 270 21.50 4.91 -1.00
C ALA A 270 20.83 5.76 0.07
N GLU A 271 20.60 7.03 -0.24
CA GLU A 271 19.73 7.87 0.59
C GLU A 271 18.29 7.38 0.46
N PRO A 272 17.54 7.29 1.58
CA PRO A 272 16.14 6.89 1.53
C PRO A 272 15.31 7.93 0.78
N VAL A 273 14.36 7.45 -0.01
CA VAL A 273 13.44 8.32 -0.76
C VAL A 273 12.54 9.06 0.22
N ALA A 274 12.48 10.38 0.06
CA ALA A 274 11.73 11.27 0.93
C ALA A 274 10.23 11.33 0.58
N TRP A 275 9.52 10.19 0.63
CA TRP A 275 8.09 10.08 0.30
C TRP A 275 7.15 10.98 1.11
N LEU A 276 7.59 11.43 2.28
CA LEU A 276 6.83 12.34 3.16
C LEU A 276 7.06 13.81 2.84
N GLN A 277 8.03 14.10 1.97
CA GLN A 277 8.45 15.45 1.64
C GLN A 277 7.87 15.87 0.30
N PRO A 278 7.60 17.18 0.12
CA PRO A 278 6.94 17.67 -1.09
C PRO A 278 7.81 17.45 -2.33
N GLY A 279 9.14 17.54 -2.21
CA GLY A 279 10.06 17.37 -3.35
C GLY A 279 9.89 16.05 -4.09
N TYR A 280 9.51 14.96 -3.39
CA TYR A 280 9.17 13.71 -4.05
C TYR A 280 7.94 13.83 -4.95
N TRP A 281 6.85 14.43 -4.45
CA TRP A 281 5.58 14.52 -5.18
C TRP A 281 5.54 15.67 -6.19
N GLU A 282 6.43 16.65 -6.04
CA GLU A 282 6.59 17.78 -6.96
C GLU A 282 7.35 17.41 -8.24
N SER A 283 8.09 16.29 -8.23
CA SER A 283 8.75 15.78 -9.43
C SER A 283 7.74 15.49 -10.56
N ASP A 284 8.15 15.74 -11.80
CA ASP A 284 7.24 15.76 -12.93
C ASP A 284 6.84 14.32 -13.33
N ALA A 285 5.54 14.03 -13.43
CA ALA A 285 5.11 12.75 -13.98
C ALA A 285 5.54 12.62 -15.46
N PRO A 286 5.99 11.43 -15.94
CA PRO A 286 6.48 11.28 -17.30
C PRO A 286 5.43 11.67 -18.32
N ARG A 287 5.78 12.56 -19.24
CA ARG A 287 4.99 12.88 -20.44
C ARG A 287 5.38 11.95 -21.59
N THR A 288 5.08 10.66 -21.52
CA THR A 288 5.11 9.81 -22.73
C THR A 288 3.91 8.86 -22.85
N PRO A 289 3.41 8.57 -24.07
CA PRO A 289 2.16 7.84 -24.26
C PRO A 289 2.25 6.33 -24.01
N GLN A 290 3.44 5.75 -23.85
CA GLN A 290 3.63 4.29 -23.97
C GLN A 290 4.52 3.64 -22.91
N LYS A 291 5.06 4.38 -21.92
CA LYS A 291 5.75 3.78 -20.76
C LYS A 291 5.48 4.56 -19.46
N ASN A 292 4.95 3.84 -18.46
CA ASN A 292 5.12 4.06 -17.01
C ASN A 292 4.83 5.45 -16.41
N THR A 293 3.66 6.05 -16.63
CA THR A 293 3.38 7.39 -16.06
C THR A 293 3.24 7.42 -14.51
N TRP A 294 2.82 6.33 -13.87
CA TRP A 294 2.88 6.14 -12.40
C TRP A 294 3.06 4.65 -12.05
N PHE A 295 3.67 3.89 -12.99
CA PHE A 295 3.82 2.42 -12.95
C PHE A 295 2.57 1.69 -12.43
N PHE A 296 1.46 1.75 -13.17
CA PHE A 296 0.17 1.14 -12.74
C PHE A 296 -0.24 1.50 -11.29
N GLY A 297 0.08 2.73 -10.88
CA GLY A 297 -0.23 3.28 -9.57
C GLY A 297 0.59 2.71 -8.41
N HIS A 298 1.63 1.92 -8.66
CA HIS A 298 2.54 1.43 -7.63
C HIS A 298 3.27 2.57 -6.91
N SER A 299 3.54 3.70 -7.58
CA SER A 299 4.14 4.87 -6.96
C SER A 299 3.31 5.47 -5.81
N PHE A 300 2.02 5.14 -5.72
CA PHE A 300 1.13 5.52 -4.62
C PHE A 300 0.99 4.40 -3.58
N LYS A 301 0.85 3.14 -4.04
CA LYS A 301 0.65 1.98 -3.15
C LYS A 301 1.89 1.61 -2.35
N LEU A 302 3.07 1.71 -2.95
CA LEU A 302 4.33 1.37 -2.28
C LEU A 302 4.56 2.23 -1.03
N PRO A 303 4.58 3.58 -1.09
CA PRO A 303 4.80 4.37 0.11
C PRO A 303 3.70 4.14 1.15
N TYR A 304 2.43 4.04 0.75
CA TYR A 304 1.35 3.71 1.67
C TYR A 304 1.59 2.42 2.46
N SER A 305 1.76 1.30 1.75
CA SER A 305 1.91 0.00 2.39
C SER A 305 3.24 -0.13 3.13
N LEU A 306 4.34 0.42 2.59
CA LEU A 306 5.65 0.36 3.25
C LEU A 306 5.62 1.07 4.60
N PHE A 307 5.09 2.29 4.66
CA PHE A 307 5.06 3.05 5.91
C PHE A 307 4.19 2.39 6.97
N ARG A 308 3.08 1.75 6.58
CA ARG A 308 2.26 0.94 7.50
C ARG A 308 2.99 -0.29 8.06
N LEU A 309 3.83 -0.94 7.26
CA LEU A 309 4.68 -2.02 7.77
C LEU A 309 5.79 -1.49 8.70
N LEU A 310 6.40 -0.35 8.35
CA LEU A 310 7.46 0.28 9.14
C LEU A 310 6.96 0.81 10.50
N GLU A 311 5.78 1.42 10.55
CA GLU A 311 5.23 1.96 11.81
C GLU A 311 4.90 0.87 12.83
N GLY A 312 4.56 -0.34 12.36
CA GLY A 312 4.29 -1.48 13.21
C GLY A 312 5.53 -2.28 13.64
N THR A 313 6.73 -2.00 13.11
CA THR A 313 7.95 -2.68 13.58
C THR A 313 8.55 -2.01 14.81
N THR A 314 8.97 -2.82 15.78
CA THR A 314 9.72 -2.34 16.95
C THR A 314 11.24 -2.33 16.74
N ASP A 315 11.73 -2.98 15.68
CA ASP A 315 13.15 -3.06 15.35
C ASP A 315 13.58 -1.86 14.50
N GLY A 316 14.08 -0.83 15.20
CA GLY A 316 14.66 0.41 14.68
C GLY A 316 15.68 0.24 13.54
N THR A 317 16.47 -0.82 13.59
CA THR A 317 17.54 -1.03 12.61
C THR A 317 16.97 -1.68 11.35
N LEU A 318 16.10 -2.67 11.52
CA LEU A 318 15.42 -3.35 10.41
C LEU A 318 14.64 -2.36 9.56
N GLY A 319 13.84 -1.48 10.16
CA GLY A 319 13.01 -0.57 9.37
C GLY A 319 13.82 0.45 8.55
N VAL A 320 14.98 0.93 9.03
CA VAL A 320 15.81 1.91 8.31
C VAL A 320 16.42 1.23 7.10
N ARG A 321 17.00 0.04 7.32
CA ARG A 321 17.56 -0.77 6.23
C ARG A 321 16.48 -1.12 5.20
N ALA A 322 15.29 -1.50 5.65
CA ALA A 322 14.18 -1.82 4.76
C ALA A 322 13.68 -0.60 3.98
N LEU A 323 13.63 0.59 4.59
CA LEU A 323 13.28 1.84 3.93
C LEU A 323 14.30 2.20 2.83
N VAL A 324 15.59 2.14 3.16
CA VAL A 324 16.68 2.37 2.19
C VAL A 324 16.60 1.36 1.06
N ARG A 325 16.37 0.09 1.37
CA ARG A 325 16.27 -0.97 0.37
C ARG A 325 15.04 -0.81 -0.52
N ALA A 326 13.86 -0.52 0.04
CA ALA A 326 12.64 -0.24 -0.70
C ALA A 326 12.75 1.03 -1.56
N SER A 327 13.65 1.95 -1.23
CA SER A 327 13.93 3.14 -2.05
C SER A 327 14.53 2.78 -3.42
N LYS A 328 15.08 1.57 -3.62
CA LYS A 328 15.42 1.06 -4.96
C LYS A 328 14.21 0.78 -5.84
N LEU A 329 13.06 0.50 -5.21
CA LEU A 329 11.79 0.34 -5.89
C LEU A 329 11.14 1.69 -6.19
N HIS A 330 11.80 2.80 -5.83
CA HIS A 330 11.37 4.11 -6.25
C HIS A 330 11.35 4.17 -7.77
N ILE A 331 10.23 4.68 -8.25
CA ILE A 331 10.00 4.92 -9.65
C ILE A 331 10.03 6.43 -9.77
N PRO A 332 11.13 7.00 -10.30
CA PRO A 332 11.20 8.43 -10.48
C PRO A 332 10.03 8.89 -11.35
N PHE A 333 9.36 9.94 -10.88
CA PHE A 333 8.67 10.84 -11.77
C PHE A 333 9.81 11.68 -12.40
N PRO A 334 10.12 11.51 -13.69
CA PRO A 334 11.33 12.03 -14.32
C PRO A 334 11.45 13.55 -14.24
#